data_AF-A0A829HYB9-F1
#
_entry.id   AF-A0A829HYB9-F1
#
_cell.length_a   1.000
_cell.length_b   1.000
_cell.length_c   1.000
_cell.angle_alpha   90.00
_cell.angle_beta   90.00
_cell.angle_gamma   90.00
#
_symmetry.space_group_name_H-M   'P 1'
#
loop_
_entity.id
_entity.type
_entity.pdbx_description
1 polymer ?
#
loop_
_entity_poly.entity_id
_entity_poly.type
_entity_poly.pdbx_seq_one_letter_code
_entity_poly.pdbx_strand_id
1 'polypeptide(L)'
;MTVDSTGHEGAAPEPDDWPPDARTFTIRAAADDAAPSLAAELPITATELGMLDGDGNHPVQFCSVLLEPPVKHRFQAADADRYEREYCDRDDDGEFFMVHVALLGPRRPGVSLAPGARDVLVDVAYVVDLSLEEDGALNPAKVDWAGGAIVDVAGNAPAEHVASAPADQPTATAPAASPAAATPEPGSPGSSEWVREQVDVRIAVLSRLAGEVAISEVPVPTELAKGERHSNTAPQYVLDGAQFWYHTRDPKKGFVWKTTTNPNELIYWCIDDVARGLAWRWTQQAATYKTMPPAMAQRTLWAPYWQLLMNALDTKWGAITGRNIRGLL
;
A
#
# COMPACT_ATOMS: atom_id res chain seq x y z
N MET A 1 1.34 4.41 -21.54
CA MET A 1 1.47 5.46 -20.52
C MET A 1 2.97 5.58 -20.32
N THR A 2 3.59 6.70 -20.65
CA THR A 2 5.06 6.82 -20.65
C THR A 2 5.54 7.02 -19.23
N VAL A 3 6.24 6.02 -18.67
CA VAL A 3 7.09 6.19 -17.49
C VAL A 3 8.24 7.12 -17.89
N ASP A 4 8.45 8.18 -17.10
CA ASP A 4 9.40 9.24 -17.45
C ASP A 4 10.84 8.71 -17.51
N SER A 5 11.60 9.17 -18.49
CA SER A 5 12.86 8.57 -18.95
C SER A 5 14.11 9.02 -18.18
N THR A 6 13.94 9.60 -17.00
CA THR A 6 15.06 10.11 -16.20
C THR A 6 15.33 9.17 -15.03
N GLY A 7 16.17 8.16 -15.31
CA GLY A 7 16.66 7.17 -14.36
C GLY A 7 17.39 7.76 -13.15
N HIS A 8 16.62 8.21 -12.18
CA HIS A 8 16.88 8.19 -10.73
C HIS A 8 15.55 7.79 -10.08
N GLU A 9 15.13 6.55 -10.33
CA GLU A 9 14.11 5.90 -9.52
C GLU A 9 14.72 5.64 -8.15
N GLY A 10 14.01 6.04 -7.09
CA GLY A 10 14.36 5.66 -5.73
C GLY A 10 14.57 4.14 -5.73
N ALA A 11 15.65 3.69 -5.09
CA ALA A 11 15.82 2.27 -4.84
C ALA A 11 14.50 1.74 -4.27
N ALA A 12 14.06 0.57 -4.75
CA ALA A 12 13.01 -0.15 -4.06
C ALA A 12 13.39 -0.19 -2.58
N PRO A 13 12.47 0.10 -1.63
CA PRO A 13 12.80 -0.03 -0.22
C PRO A 13 13.42 -1.42 -0.02
N GLU A 14 14.60 -1.47 0.58
CA GLU A 14 15.21 -2.76 0.88
C GLU A 14 14.23 -3.52 1.80
N PRO A 15 14.19 -4.87 1.78
CA PRO A 15 13.34 -5.65 2.67
C PRO A 15 13.47 -5.29 4.16
N ASP A 16 14.55 -4.60 4.52
CA ASP A 16 14.94 -4.10 5.84
C ASP A 16 14.58 -2.62 6.08
N ASP A 17 14.17 -1.85 5.06
CA ASP A 17 13.62 -0.48 5.20
C ASP A 17 12.17 -0.50 5.73
N TRP A 18 11.52 -1.65 5.64
CA TRP A 18 10.26 -1.89 6.34
C TRP A 18 10.58 -2.28 7.79
N PRO A 19 9.92 -1.69 8.81
CA PRO A 19 10.17 -2.07 10.19
C PRO A 19 10.02 -3.59 10.32
N PRO A 20 11.02 -4.31 10.88
CA PRO A 20 11.09 -5.77 10.84
C PRO A 20 9.91 -6.47 11.51
N ASP A 21 9.05 -5.73 12.21
CA ASP A 21 7.71 -6.11 12.62
C ASP A 21 6.80 -4.89 12.45
N ALA A 22 5.93 -4.87 11.42
CA ALA A 22 4.87 -3.86 11.34
C ALA A 22 4.06 -3.90 12.63
N ARG A 23 3.98 -2.78 13.36
CA ARG A 23 3.32 -2.78 14.67
C ARG A 23 1.83 -3.04 14.48
N THR A 24 1.31 -3.96 15.28
CA THR A 24 -0.14 -4.13 15.42
C THR A 24 -0.63 -3.31 16.60
N PHE A 25 -1.68 -2.54 16.37
CA PHE A 25 -2.39 -1.74 17.34
C PHE A 25 -3.76 -2.35 17.62
N THR A 26 -4.27 -2.12 18.82
CA THR A 26 -5.67 -2.36 19.15
C THR A 26 -6.26 -1.05 19.63
N ILE A 27 -7.15 -0.47 18.83
CA ILE A 27 -7.97 0.69 19.24
C ILE A 27 -9.09 0.11 20.09
N ARG A 28 -9.00 0.29 21.41
CA ARG A 28 -9.84 -0.43 22.38
C ARG A 28 -11.08 0.33 22.80
N ALA A 29 -10.94 1.64 22.97
CA ALA A 29 -11.99 2.49 23.50
C ALA A 29 -11.95 3.87 22.86
N ALA A 30 -13.13 4.43 22.64
CA ALA A 30 -13.30 5.82 22.22
C ALA A 30 -13.13 6.74 23.43
N ALA A 31 -12.54 7.91 23.21
CA ALA A 31 -12.62 9.02 24.15
C ALA A 31 -13.97 9.76 23.99
N ASP A 32 -14.28 10.67 24.92
CA ASP A 32 -15.56 11.38 24.95
C ASP A 32 -15.84 12.23 23.69
N ASP A 33 -14.78 12.65 22.99
CA ASP A 33 -14.84 13.45 21.76
C ASP A 33 -14.75 12.62 20.48
N ALA A 34 -14.78 11.28 20.58
CA ALA A 34 -14.70 10.40 19.42
C ALA A 34 -15.94 10.49 18.53
N ALA A 35 -15.73 10.34 17.22
CA ALA A 35 -16.79 10.23 16.24
C ALA A 35 -17.64 8.96 16.49
N PRO A 36 -18.97 9.01 16.27
CA PRO A 36 -19.84 7.83 16.43
C PRO A 36 -19.41 6.63 15.57
N SER A 37 -18.87 6.90 14.37
CA SER A 37 -18.33 5.88 13.47
C SER A 37 -17.16 5.11 14.08
N LEU A 38 -16.28 5.81 14.82
CA LEU A 38 -15.16 5.17 15.50
C LEU A 38 -15.70 4.26 16.59
N ALA A 39 -16.54 4.81 17.47
CA ALA A 39 -17.06 4.10 18.64
C ALA A 39 -17.89 2.85 18.29
N ALA A 40 -18.59 2.87 17.15
CA ALA A 40 -19.45 1.77 16.72
C ALA A 40 -18.67 0.50 16.30
N GLU A 41 -17.44 0.65 15.83
CA GLU A 41 -16.64 -0.45 15.28
C GLU A 41 -15.59 -0.99 16.27
N LEU A 42 -15.51 -0.43 17.48
CA LEU A 42 -14.54 -0.86 18.49
C LEU A 42 -14.87 -2.25 19.07
N PRO A 43 -13.85 -3.07 19.40
CA PRO A 43 -12.42 -2.80 19.20
C PRO A 43 -11.98 -3.02 17.74
N ILE A 44 -11.03 -2.21 17.27
CA ILE A 44 -10.46 -2.31 15.92
C ILE A 44 -9.00 -2.75 16.02
N THR A 45 -8.62 -3.76 15.24
CA THR A 45 -7.21 -4.10 15.01
C THR A 45 -6.67 -3.16 13.95
N ALA A 46 -5.47 -2.64 14.13
CA ALA A 46 -4.84 -1.82 13.11
C ALA A 46 -3.38 -2.20 12.90
N THR A 47 -2.91 -2.16 11.65
CA THR A 47 -1.54 -2.55 11.28
C THR A 47 -0.79 -1.36 10.73
N GLU A 48 0.42 -1.11 11.23
CA GLU A 48 1.28 -0.04 10.77
C GLU A 48 1.56 -0.13 9.26
N LEU A 49 1.36 0.99 8.57
CA LEU A 49 1.75 1.21 7.19
C LEU A 49 2.99 2.12 7.08
N GLY A 50 3.21 2.99 8.06
CA GLY A 50 4.34 3.90 8.07
C GLY A 50 4.18 5.02 9.08
N MET A 51 5.12 5.97 9.01
CA MET A 51 5.14 7.16 9.87
C MET A 51 5.03 8.42 9.02
N LEU A 52 4.23 9.37 9.50
CA LEU A 52 4.01 10.66 8.86
C LEU A 52 4.38 11.76 9.84
N ASP A 53 5.12 12.77 9.35
CA ASP A 53 5.43 13.94 10.17
C ASP A 53 4.16 14.77 10.43
N GLY A 54 4.09 15.41 11.59
CA GLY A 54 2.99 16.31 11.94
C GLY A 54 3.01 17.63 11.17
N ASP A 55 1.94 18.42 11.32
CA ASP A 55 1.87 19.79 10.77
C ASP A 55 2.18 20.85 11.84
N GLY A 56 2.10 22.13 11.46
CA GLY A 56 2.34 23.23 12.39
C GLY A 56 1.35 23.29 13.58
N ASN A 57 0.17 22.69 13.45
CA ASN A 57 -0.85 22.66 14.50
C ASN A 57 -0.77 21.38 15.36
N HIS A 58 -0.25 20.29 14.78
CA HIS A 58 -0.10 18.98 15.39
C HIS A 58 1.37 18.53 15.22
N PRO A 59 2.31 19.07 16.01
CA PRO A 59 3.75 18.85 15.81
C PRO A 59 4.24 17.48 16.30
N VAL A 60 3.35 16.48 16.38
CA VAL A 60 3.67 15.10 16.76
C VAL A 60 3.79 14.22 15.52
N GLN A 61 4.59 13.17 15.57
CA GLN A 61 4.58 12.15 14.52
C GLN A 61 3.30 11.30 14.62
N PHE A 62 2.75 10.99 13.46
CA PHE A 62 1.58 10.15 13.30
C PHE A 62 1.99 8.77 12.77
N CYS A 63 1.43 7.73 13.36
CA CYS A 63 1.51 6.38 12.80
C CYS A 63 0.35 6.21 11.82
N SER A 64 0.65 5.98 10.54
CA SER A 64 -0.34 5.58 9.54
C SER A 64 -0.65 4.11 9.73
N VAL A 65 -1.93 3.77 9.89
CA VAL A 65 -2.38 2.41 10.18
C VAL A 65 -3.53 1.99 9.29
N LEU A 66 -3.48 0.75 8.82
CA LEU A 66 -4.60 0.05 8.18
C LEU A 66 -5.59 -0.43 9.25
N LEU A 67 -6.87 -0.16 9.07
CA LEU A 67 -7.96 -0.56 9.97
C LEU A 67 -8.57 -1.90 9.55
N GLU A 68 -8.71 -2.81 10.51
CA GLU A 68 -9.35 -4.11 10.34
C GLU A 68 -10.35 -4.36 11.51
N PRO A 69 -11.67 -4.27 11.26
CA PRO A 69 -12.33 -3.95 9.98
C PRO A 69 -12.19 -2.46 9.58
N PRO A 70 -12.40 -2.12 8.30
CA PRO A 70 -12.50 -0.72 7.88
C PRO A 70 -13.77 -0.07 8.46
N VAL A 71 -13.71 1.23 8.69
CA VAL A 71 -14.76 1.98 9.40
C VAL A 71 -15.68 2.69 8.42
N LYS A 72 -16.99 2.55 8.61
CA LYS A 72 -17.98 3.32 7.86
C LYS A 72 -18.10 4.74 8.41
N HIS A 73 -17.54 5.72 7.70
CA HIS A 73 -17.60 7.13 8.10
C HIS A 73 -18.69 7.89 7.33
N ARG A 74 -19.52 8.62 8.07
CA ARG A 74 -20.61 9.43 7.51
C ARG A 74 -20.15 10.88 7.41
N PHE A 75 -20.39 11.48 6.25
CA PHE A 75 -20.01 12.87 5.98
C PHE A 75 -21.21 13.69 5.51
N GLN A 76 -21.12 15.01 5.69
CA GLN A 76 -22.14 15.91 5.18
C GLN A 76 -22.01 16.04 3.66
N ALA A 77 -23.13 16.09 2.94
CA ALA A 77 -23.11 16.23 1.48
C ALA A 77 -22.35 17.46 0.98
N ALA A 78 -22.25 18.52 1.80
CA ALA A 78 -21.46 19.71 1.49
C ALA A 78 -19.93 19.44 1.48
N ASP A 79 -19.46 18.44 2.21
CA ASP A 79 -18.05 18.05 2.30
C ASP A 79 -17.70 16.98 1.26
N ALA A 80 -18.64 16.63 0.37
CA ALA A 80 -18.49 15.54 -0.58
C ALA A 80 -17.19 15.66 -1.42
N ASP A 81 -16.86 16.85 -1.88
CA ASP A 81 -15.71 17.07 -2.76
C ASP A 81 -14.35 16.75 -2.09
N ARG A 82 -14.31 16.54 -0.76
CA ARG A 82 -13.11 16.16 -0.01
C ARG A 82 -12.81 14.66 -0.03
N TYR A 83 -13.79 13.83 -0.36
CA TYR A 83 -13.66 12.36 -0.33
C TYR A 83 -13.44 11.81 -1.74
N GLU A 84 -12.54 10.85 -1.87
CA GLU A 84 -12.34 10.07 -3.11
C GLU A 84 -13.66 9.36 -3.47
N ARG A 85 -14.35 9.92 -4.48
CA ARG A 85 -15.73 9.55 -4.85
C ARG A 85 -15.85 8.07 -5.23
N GLU A 86 -14.80 7.49 -5.77
CA GLU A 86 -14.69 6.07 -6.10
C GLU A 86 -14.82 5.14 -4.87
N TYR A 87 -14.57 5.65 -3.67
CA TYR A 87 -14.62 4.91 -2.40
C TYR A 87 -15.82 5.33 -1.52
N CYS A 88 -16.66 6.24 -2.01
CA CYS A 88 -17.95 6.55 -1.43
C CYS A 88 -19.02 5.56 -1.93
N ASP A 89 -19.96 5.21 -1.06
CA ASP A 89 -21.18 4.50 -1.45
C ASP A 89 -22.36 4.98 -0.59
N ARG A 90 -23.54 4.38 -0.79
CA ARG A 90 -24.78 4.74 -0.12
C ARG A 90 -25.52 3.50 0.36
N ASP A 91 -26.04 3.57 1.57
CA ASP A 91 -26.97 2.60 2.14
C ASP A 91 -28.24 3.30 2.69
N ASP A 92 -29.07 2.56 3.43
CA ASP A 92 -30.34 3.06 3.96
C ASP A 92 -30.17 4.23 4.94
N ASP A 93 -29.01 4.34 5.60
CA ASP A 93 -28.70 5.42 6.55
C ASP A 93 -28.02 6.63 5.88
N GLY A 94 -27.76 6.56 4.57
CA GLY A 94 -27.24 7.68 3.78
C GLY A 94 -25.93 7.39 3.06
N GLU A 95 -25.22 8.45 2.66
CA GLU A 95 -23.88 8.33 2.04
C GLU A 95 -22.82 8.03 3.09
N PHE A 96 -21.80 7.28 2.71
CA PHE A 96 -20.64 7.01 3.55
C PHE A 96 -19.37 6.88 2.73
N PHE A 97 -18.24 7.04 3.41
CA PHE A 97 -16.91 6.72 2.91
C PHE A 97 -16.35 5.56 3.75
N MET A 98 -15.76 4.57 3.09
CA MET A 98 -15.15 3.43 3.78
C MET A 98 -13.71 3.79 4.14
N VAL A 99 -13.46 4.05 5.42
CA VAL A 99 -12.13 4.41 5.93
C VAL A 99 -11.31 3.14 6.12
N HIS A 100 -10.24 3.02 5.35
CA HIS A 100 -9.28 1.93 5.48
C HIS A 100 -8.04 2.35 6.27
N VAL A 101 -7.65 3.63 6.18
CA VAL A 101 -6.44 4.13 6.83
C VAL A 101 -6.79 5.21 7.82
N ALA A 102 -6.16 5.15 8.99
CA ALA A 102 -6.19 6.21 9.98
C ALA A 102 -4.78 6.62 10.38
N LEU A 103 -4.66 7.85 10.87
CA LEU A 103 -3.47 8.34 11.53
C LEU A 103 -3.69 8.29 13.04
N LEU A 104 -2.72 7.73 13.76
CA LEU A 104 -2.67 7.70 15.22
C LEU A 104 -1.55 8.62 15.71
N GLY A 105 -1.92 9.73 16.34
CA GLY A 105 -0.98 10.69 16.94
C GLY A 105 -1.13 10.73 18.45
N PRO A 106 -0.06 10.59 19.26
CA PRO A 106 -0.17 10.76 20.71
C PRO A 106 -0.69 12.16 21.07
N ARG A 107 -1.75 12.25 21.89
CA ARG A 107 -2.31 13.56 22.31
C ARG A 107 -1.32 14.41 23.10
N ARG A 108 -0.40 13.75 23.80
CA ARG A 108 0.61 14.40 24.63
C ARG A 108 1.98 14.32 23.96
N PRO A 109 2.63 15.46 23.70
CA PRO A 109 4.01 15.45 23.22
C PRO A 109 4.92 14.63 24.14
N GLY A 110 5.82 13.84 23.54
CA GLY A 110 6.77 12.98 24.26
C GLY A 110 6.21 11.61 24.67
N VAL A 111 4.94 11.32 24.44
CA VAL A 111 4.39 9.96 24.55
C VAL A 111 4.70 9.19 23.27
N SER A 112 5.20 7.96 23.41
CA SER A 112 5.58 7.11 22.28
C SER A 112 4.59 5.96 22.09
N LEU A 113 4.31 5.62 20.83
CA LEU A 113 3.58 4.42 20.41
C LEU A 113 4.54 3.23 20.20
N ALA A 114 5.48 3.05 21.12
CA ALA A 114 6.45 1.96 21.05
C ALA A 114 5.79 0.59 21.27
N PRO A 115 6.39 -0.51 20.77
CA PRO A 115 5.93 -1.86 21.04
C PRO A 115 5.67 -2.11 22.54
N GLY A 116 4.51 -2.70 22.85
CA GLY A 116 4.10 -2.98 24.23
C GLY A 116 3.49 -1.82 25.00
N ALA A 117 3.35 -0.62 24.40
CA ALA A 117 2.63 0.49 25.03
C ALA A 117 1.15 0.13 25.26
N ARG A 118 0.60 0.55 26.41
CA ARG A 118 -0.78 0.25 26.83
C ARG A 118 -1.49 1.50 27.30
N ASP A 119 -2.80 1.54 27.09
CA ASP A 119 -3.67 2.63 27.53
C ASP A 119 -3.24 4.01 27.01
N VAL A 120 -2.69 4.08 25.80
CA VAL A 120 -2.20 5.33 25.22
C VAL A 120 -3.35 6.12 24.62
N LEU A 121 -3.55 7.35 25.09
CA LEU A 121 -4.51 8.28 24.52
C LEU A 121 -3.95 8.94 23.26
N VAL A 122 -4.60 8.70 22.12
CA VAL A 122 -4.22 9.22 20.81
C VAL A 122 -5.34 10.06 20.20
N ASP A 123 -4.96 11.00 19.34
CA ASP A 123 -5.84 11.56 18.33
C ASP A 123 -5.90 10.62 17.13
N VAL A 124 -7.11 10.42 16.61
CA VAL A 124 -7.41 9.61 15.44
C VAL A 124 -7.89 10.53 14.32
N ALA A 125 -7.24 10.45 13.17
CA ALA A 125 -7.71 11.10 11.94
C ALA A 125 -7.94 10.05 10.86
N TYR A 126 -9.11 10.04 10.24
CA TYR A 126 -9.40 9.21 9.08
C TYR A 126 -8.75 9.80 7.84
N VAL A 127 -8.03 8.97 7.08
CA VAL A 127 -7.50 9.37 5.77
C VAL A 127 -8.62 9.25 4.75
N VAL A 128 -8.98 10.37 4.13
CA VAL A 128 -10.10 10.47 3.16
C VAL A 128 -9.62 10.61 1.71
N ASP A 129 -8.31 10.83 1.54
CA ASP A 129 -7.59 10.85 0.28
C ASP A 129 -6.28 10.07 0.46
N LEU A 130 -6.17 8.92 -0.21
CA LEU A 130 -5.02 8.00 -0.07
C LEU A 130 -3.72 8.54 -0.67
N SER A 131 -3.74 9.67 -1.38
CA SER A 131 -2.53 10.37 -1.81
C SER A 131 -1.83 11.11 -0.65
N LEU A 132 -2.35 11.06 0.58
CA LEU A 132 -1.69 11.64 1.75
C LEU A 132 -0.27 11.13 1.97
N GLU A 133 -0.03 9.85 1.69
CA GLU A 133 1.30 9.23 1.80
C GLU A 133 2.33 9.87 0.85
N GLU A 134 1.90 10.55 -0.21
CA GLU A 134 2.78 11.29 -1.12
C GLU A 134 3.24 12.64 -0.53
N ASP A 135 2.53 13.19 0.45
CA ASP A 135 2.79 14.52 0.99
C ASP A 135 3.97 14.52 2.00
N GLY A 136 4.31 13.35 2.56
CA GLY A 136 5.39 13.16 3.55
C GLY A 136 5.15 13.80 4.93
N ALA A 137 4.13 14.65 5.06
CA ALA A 137 3.66 15.23 6.30
C ALA A 137 2.13 15.32 6.33
N LEU A 138 1.56 15.52 7.52
CA LEU A 138 0.12 15.66 7.73
C LEU A 138 -0.43 16.79 6.87
N ASN A 139 -1.38 16.45 5.99
CA ASN A 139 -2.17 17.39 5.23
C ASN A 139 -3.62 17.41 5.75
N PRO A 140 -4.04 18.46 6.46
CA PRO A 140 -5.39 18.56 7.02
C PRO A 140 -6.52 18.48 5.99
N ALA A 141 -6.23 18.75 4.71
CA ALA A 141 -7.24 18.65 3.65
C ALA A 141 -7.58 17.20 3.28
N LYS A 142 -6.64 16.27 3.49
CA LYS A 142 -6.74 14.83 3.14
C LYS A 142 -7.16 13.94 4.29
N VAL A 143 -7.44 14.54 5.45
CA VAL A 143 -7.89 13.82 6.64
C VAL A 143 -9.18 14.41 7.21
N ASP A 144 -9.90 13.60 7.97
CA ASP A 144 -11.04 14.03 8.77
C ASP A 144 -10.87 13.56 10.22
N TRP A 145 -11.02 14.46 11.18
CA TRP A 145 -10.69 14.15 12.57
C TRP A 145 -11.81 13.31 13.22
N ALA A 146 -11.43 12.12 13.68
CA ALA A 146 -12.33 11.17 14.33
C ALA A 146 -12.33 11.30 15.86
N GLY A 147 -11.54 12.23 16.43
CA GLY A 147 -11.45 12.48 17.87
C GLY A 147 -10.45 11.57 18.58
N GLY A 148 -10.65 11.35 19.87
CA GLY A 148 -9.70 10.61 20.71
C GLY A 148 -9.98 9.12 20.83
N ALA A 149 -8.94 8.32 21.02
CA ALA A 149 -9.07 6.90 21.34
C ALA A 149 -7.97 6.40 22.29
N ILE A 150 -8.24 5.27 22.95
CA ILE A 150 -7.28 4.54 23.78
C ILE A 150 -6.75 3.36 22.97
N VAL A 151 -5.43 3.32 22.81
CA VAL A 151 -4.71 2.34 21.98
C VAL A 151 -3.73 1.53 22.81
N ASP A 152 -3.67 0.24 22.49
CA ASP A 152 -2.59 -0.66 22.88
C ASP A 152 -1.74 -1.02 21.67
N VAL A 153 -0.43 -1.21 21.88
CA VAL A 153 0.52 -1.65 20.86
C VAL A 153 1.00 -3.05 21.21
N ALA A 154 0.93 -3.96 20.24
CA ALA A 154 1.46 -5.31 20.37
C ALA A 154 2.99 -5.30 20.53
N GLY A 155 3.54 -6.40 21.05
CA GLY A 155 4.98 -6.58 21.28
C GLY A 155 5.42 -6.33 22.73
N ASN A 156 6.70 -6.61 22.99
CA ASN A 156 7.36 -6.32 24.26
C ASN A 156 8.19 -5.04 24.12
N ALA A 157 8.18 -4.19 25.14
CA ALA A 157 9.03 -3.00 25.16
C ALA A 157 10.52 -3.41 25.00
N PRO A 158 11.27 -2.81 24.06
CA PRO A 158 12.68 -3.14 23.88
C PRO A 158 13.48 -2.73 25.13
N ALA A 159 14.33 -3.64 25.62
CA ALA A 159 15.34 -3.31 26.61
C ALA A 159 16.35 -2.33 25.96
N GLU A 160 16.56 -1.18 26.60
CA GLU A 160 17.47 -0.11 26.17
C GLU A 160 18.80 -0.66 25.65
N HIS A 161 18.99 -0.67 24.33
CA HIS A 161 20.30 -0.88 23.72
C HIS A 161 20.94 0.48 23.48
N VAL A 162 21.98 0.75 24.26
CA VAL A 162 22.84 1.92 24.13
C VAL A 162 23.57 1.85 22.79
N ALA A 163 23.30 2.83 21.93
CA ALA A 163 23.93 3.01 20.63
C ALA A 163 25.44 3.26 20.76
N SER A 164 26.21 2.75 19.79
CA SER A 164 27.57 3.20 19.50
C SER A 164 27.63 3.66 18.05
N ALA A 165 28.15 4.87 17.84
CA ALA A 165 28.21 5.61 16.58
C ALA A 165 29.56 5.37 15.83
N PRO A 166 29.82 5.95 14.63
CA PRO A 166 30.28 5.20 13.45
C PRO A 166 31.68 5.58 12.94
N ALA A 167 32.19 4.89 11.90
CA ALA A 167 33.34 5.38 11.11
C ALA A 167 33.37 4.88 9.65
N ASP A 168 33.40 5.87 8.75
CA ASP A 168 34.11 6.03 7.47
C ASP A 168 33.79 5.23 6.17
N GLN A 169 33.39 6.01 5.15
CA GLN A 169 33.59 5.79 3.70
C GLN A 169 35.01 6.23 3.27
N PRO A 170 35.52 5.82 2.08
CA PRO A 170 35.48 6.74 0.91
C PRO A 170 35.45 6.14 -0.53
N THR A 171 34.66 6.81 -1.42
CA THR A 171 34.80 7.17 -2.86
C THR A 171 35.04 6.20 -4.05
N ALA A 172 34.04 6.18 -4.96
CA ALA A 172 33.98 6.53 -6.41
C ALA A 172 35.03 6.05 -7.46
N THR A 173 34.58 5.53 -8.62
CA THR A 173 34.86 6.05 -10.01
C THR A 173 33.98 5.38 -11.09
N ALA A 174 33.60 6.13 -12.15
CA ALA A 174 33.12 5.64 -13.47
C ALA A 174 34.17 5.96 -14.56
N PRO A 175 34.17 5.33 -15.77
CA PRO A 175 33.38 5.86 -16.88
C PRO A 175 32.86 4.83 -17.93
N ALA A 176 32.04 5.35 -18.84
CA ALA A 176 31.17 4.69 -19.84
C ALA A 176 31.84 4.00 -21.04
N ALA A 177 31.12 3.04 -21.65
CA ALA A 177 31.06 2.80 -23.10
C ALA A 177 29.81 1.95 -23.47
N SER A 178 29.13 2.30 -24.57
CA SER A 178 28.10 1.46 -25.23
C SER A 178 28.78 0.69 -26.38
N PRO A 179 28.41 -0.58 -26.65
CA PRO A 179 27.63 -0.84 -27.88
C PRO A 179 26.68 -2.05 -27.85
N ALA A 180 25.65 -1.95 -28.70
CA ALA A 180 24.93 -3.00 -29.45
C ALA A 180 24.21 -4.14 -28.69
N ALA A 181 22.94 -4.34 -29.09
CA ALA A 181 22.01 -5.38 -28.66
C ALA A 181 22.65 -6.76 -28.46
N ALA A 182 22.94 -7.08 -27.21
CA ALA A 182 23.22 -8.41 -26.71
C ALA A 182 22.25 -8.69 -25.56
N THR A 183 21.94 -9.96 -25.37
CA THR A 183 21.17 -10.47 -24.23
C THR A 183 21.65 -9.79 -22.94
N PRO A 184 20.75 -9.24 -22.09
CA PRO A 184 21.17 -8.52 -20.90
C PRO A 184 22.08 -9.40 -20.02
N GLU A 185 23.17 -8.85 -19.51
CA GLU A 185 24.05 -9.58 -18.59
C GLU A 185 23.26 -10.02 -17.33
N PRO A 186 23.59 -11.18 -16.73
CA PRO A 186 22.96 -11.62 -15.48
C PRO A 186 22.98 -10.51 -14.43
N GLY A 187 21.84 -10.23 -13.81
CA GLY A 187 21.68 -9.14 -12.82
C GLY A 187 21.50 -7.73 -13.39
N SER A 188 21.61 -7.53 -14.71
CA SER A 188 21.31 -6.22 -15.33
C SER A 188 19.80 -5.95 -15.40
N PRO A 189 19.35 -4.69 -15.33
CA PRO A 189 17.94 -4.33 -15.50
C PRO A 189 17.33 -4.94 -16.77
N GLY A 190 16.22 -5.66 -16.59
CA GLY A 190 15.52 -6.37 -17.68
C GLY A 190 16.06 -7.76 -18.02
N SER A 191 17.11 -8.25 -17.35
CA SER A 191 17.49 -9.68 -17.40
C SER A 191 16.46 -10.55 -16.68
N SER A 192 16.35 -11.83 -17.06
CA SER A 192 15.45 -12.79 -16.40
C SER A 192 15.71 -12.91 -14.89
N GLU A 193 16.98 -12.89 -14.49
CA GLU A 193 17.39 -12.97 -13.09
C GLU A 193 16.96 -11.72 -12.31
N TRP A 194 17.28 -10.54 -12.84
CA TRP A 194 16.89 -9.27 -12.23
C TRP A 194 15.38 -9.12 -12.11
N VAL A 195 14.62 -9.48 -13.17
CA VAL A 195 13.15 -9.40 -13.13
C VAL A 195 12.59 -10.31 -12.04
N ARG A 196 13.10 -11.55 -11.95
CA ARG A 196 12.67 -12.51 -10.92
C ARG A 196 12.99 -12.00 -9.52
N GLU A 197 14.21 -11.54 -9.28
CA GLU A 197 14.63 -11.01 -7.99
C GLU A 197 13.77 -9.81 -7.56
N GLN A 198 13.54 -8.85 -8.46
CA GLN A 198 12.73 -7.67 -8.17
C GLN A 198 11.27 -8.03 -7.89
N VAL A 199 10.72 -9.04 -8.57
CA VAL A 199 9.37 -9.56 -8.31
C VAL A 199 9.31 -10.27 -6.96
N ASP A 200 10.27 -11.16 -6.67
CA ASP A 200 10.31 -11.95 -5.44
C ASP A 200 10.44 -11.06 -4.19
N VAL A 201 11.31 -10.04 -4.23
CA VAL A 201 11.48 -9.07 -3.13
C VAL A 201 10.16 -8.37 -2.80
N ARG A 202 9.44 -7.87 -3.81
CA ARG A 202 8.18 -7.14 -3.59
C ARG A 202 7.04 -8.06 -3.20
N ILE A 203 7.01 -9.29 -3.73
CA ILE A 203 6.08 -10.33 -3.28
C ILE A 203 6.30 -10.66 -1.80
N ALA A 204 7.55 -10.71 -1.33
CA ALA A 204 7.84 -10.93 0.07
C ALA A 204 7.27 -9.80 0.96
N VAL A 205 7.37 -8.54 0.52
CA VAL A 205 6.77 -7.39 1.22
C VAL A 205 5.25 -7.51 1.24
N LEU A 206 4.61 -7.75 0.10
CA LEU A 206 3.15 -7.93 0.03
C LEU A 206 2.66 -9.10 0.90
N SER A 207 3.42 -10.19 0.97
CA SER A 207 3.09 -11.36 1.80
C SER A 207 3.11 -11.03 3.29
N ARG A 208 3.98 -10.13 3.74
CA ARG A 208 4.01 -9.65 5.12
C ARG A 208 2.78 -8.79 5.44
N LEU A 209 2.39 -7.90 4.51
CA LEU A 209 1.26 -7.00 4.69
C LEU A 209 -0.10 -7.72 4.70
N ALA A 210 -0.27 -8.72 3.84
CA ALA A 210 -1.55 -9.41 3.71
C ALA A 210 -1.81 -10.47 4.79
N GLY A 211 -0.85 -10.70 5.70
CA GLY A 211 -1.02 -11.53 6.89
C GLY A 211 -1.60 -12.92 6.62
N GLU A 212 -2.86 -13.13 7.01
CA GLU A 212 -3.59 -14.41 6.90
C GLU A 212 -3.88 -14.84 5.45
N VAL A 213 -3.80 -13.94 4.47
CA VAL A 213 -3.95 -14.29 3.06
C VAL A 213 -2.63 -14.84 2.52
N ALA A 214 -2.59 -16.14 2.25
CA ALA A 214 -1.41 -16.74 1.62
C ALA A 214 -1.27 -16.27 0.16
N ILE A 215 -0.11 -15.70 -0.18
CA ILE A 215 0.24 -15.31 -1.55
C ILE A 215 0.12 -16.45 -2.56
N SER A 216 0.26 -17.70 -2.09
CA SER A 216 0.09 -18.92 -2.89
C SER A 216 -1.31 -19.08 -3.49
N GLU A 217 -2.31 -18.34 -2.99
CA GLU A 217 -3.67 -18.31 -3.52
C GLU A 217 -3.86 -17.32 -4.68
N VAL A 218 -2.80 -16.58 -5.03
CA VAL A 218 -2.78 -15.55 -6.08
C VAL A 218 -1.88 -16.02 -7.24
N PRO A 219 -2.32 -15.89 -8.51
CA PRO A 219 -1.47 -16.20 -9.66
C PRO A 219 -0.26 -15.25 -9.74
N VAL A 220 0.94 -15.80 -9.56
CA VAL A 220 2.20 -15.07 -9.72
C VAL A 220 2.62 -15.05 -11.20
N PRO A 221 3.03 -13.90 -11.76
CA PRO A 221 3.49 -13.82 -13.14
C PRO A 221 4.72 -14.68 -13.42
N THR A 222 4.71 -15.44 -14.51
CA THR A 222 5.84 -16.29 -14.91
C THR A 222 6.47 -15.86 -16.22
N GLU A 223 7.79 -16.07 -16.33
CA GLU A 223 8.50 -15.88 -17.59
C GLU A 223 8.08 -16.96 -18.60
N LEU A 224 7.84 -16.53 -19.83
CA LEU A 224 7.49 -17.37 -20.98
C LEU A 224 8.58 -17.20 -22.04
N ALA A 225 9.08 -18.32 -22.58
CA ALA A 225 10.07 -18.26 -23.63
C ALA A 225 9.46 -17.67 -24.92
N LYS A 226 10.27 -16.94 -25.69
CA LYS A 226 9.83 -16.34 -26.95
C LYS A 226 9.31 -17.43 -27.90
N GLY A 227 8.08 -17.23 -28.39
CA GLY A 227 7.41 -18.16 -29.31
C GLY A 227 6.72 -19.34 -28.63
N GLU A 228 6.80 -19.46 -27.31
CA GLU A 228 6.03 -20.44 -26.55
C GLU A 228 4.56 -20.02 -26.45
N ARG A 229 3.67 -21.00 -26.27
CA ARG A 229 2.23 -20.77 -26.18
C ARG A 229 1.89 -20.21 -24.80
N HIS A 230 1.34 -19.00 -24.77
CA HIS A 230 0.84 -18.39 -23.55
C HIS A 230 -0.41 -19.12 -23.01
N SER A 231 -0.59 -19.04 -21.70
CA SER A 231 -1.77 -19.48 -20.97
C SER A 231 -2.66 -18.29 -20.63
N ASN A 232 -3.98 -18.53 -20.57
CA ASN A 232 -4.97 -17.56 -20.08
C ASN A 232 -5.39 -17.89 -18.63
N THR A 233 -4.53 -18.55 -17.86
CA THR A 233 -4.80 -18.93 -16.46
C THR A 233 -4.04 -18.07 -15.45
N ALA A 234 -2.91 -17.50 -15.86
CA ALA A 234 -2.06 -16.67 -15.02
C ALA A 234 -1.38 -15.59 -15.89
N PRO A 235 -0.96 -14.46 -15.29
CA PRO A 235 -0.17 -13.48 -16.01
C PRO A 235 1.18 -14.05 -16.42
N GLN A 236 1.73 -13.59 -17.55
CA GLN A 236 3.01 -14.06 -18.07
C GLN A 236 3.79 -12.94 -18.73
N TYR A 237 5.12 -13.00 -18.72
CA TYR A 237 5.97 -12.04 -19.42
C TYR A 237 6.95 -12.71 -20.37
N VAL A 238 7.30 -12.01 -21.45
CA VAL A 238 8.34 -12.41 -22.40
C VAL A 238 9.39 -11.31 -22.45
N LEU A 239 10.65 -11.70 -22.31
CA LEU A 239 11.81 -10.82 -22.46
C LEU A 239 12.38 -11.02 -23.88
N ASP A 240 12.27 -9.99 -24.74
CA ASP A 240 12.76 -10.03 -26.13
C ASP A 240 13.76 -8.89 -26.38
N GLY A 241 15.00 -9.11 -25.93
CA GLY A 241 16.04 -8.09 -25.98
C GLY A 241 15.66 -6.87 -25.14
N ALA A 242 15.50 -5.71 -25.79
CA ALA A 242 15.09 -4.47 -25.14
C ALA A 242 13.56 -4.29 -25.06
N GLN A 243 12.78 -5.22 -25.62
CA GLN A 243 11.32 -5.17 -25.63
C GLN A 243 10.76 -6.21 -24.66
N PHE A 244 9.96 -5.76 -23.72
CA PHE A 244 9.24 -6.58 -22.76
C PHE A 244 7.77 -6.68 -23.14
N TRP A 245 7.24 -7.88 -23.08
CA TRP A 245 5.83 -8.17 -23.33
C TRP A 245 5.20 -8.73 -22.08
N TYR A 246 3.99 -8.28 -21.76
CA TYR A 246 3.26 -8.72 -20.58
C TYR A 246 1.84 -9.10 -20.95
N HIS A 247 1.47 -10.33 -20.64
CA HIS A 247 0.16 -10.90 -20.83
C HIS A 247 -0.58 -10.91 -19.50
N THR A 248 -1.66 -10.14 -19.40
CA THR A 248 -2.35 -9.87 -18.13
C THR A 248 -3.86 -9.88 -18.31
N ARG A 249 -4.58 -10.09 -17.21
CA ARG A 249 -6.04 -10.05 -17.19
C ARG A 249 -6.54 -8.64 -16.87
N ASP A 250 -7.05 -7.96 -17.89
CA ASP A 250 -7.80 -6.71 -17.77
C ASP A 250 -9.23 -7.00 -17.28
N PRO A 251 -9.73 -6.30 -16.24
CA PRO A 251 -11.08 -6.53 -15.71
C PRO A 251 -12.22 -6.30 -16.72
N LYS A 252 -12.04 -5.43 -17.71
CA LYS A 252 -13.05 -5.09 -18.73
C LYS A 252 -12.88 -5.92 -20.01
N LYS A 253 -11.64 -6.17 -20.43
CA LYS A 253 -11.32 -6.74 -21.75
C LYS A 253 -10.89 -8.21 -21.70
N GLY A 254 -10.73 -8.80 -20.52
CA GLY A 254 -10.16 -10.12 -20.37
C GLY A 254 -8.64 -10.10 -20.57
N PHE A 255 -8.06 -11.17 -21.11
CA PHE A 255 -6.61 -11.23 -21.29
C PHE A 255 -6.14 -10.33 -22.44
N VAL A 256 -5.12 -9.52 -22.16
CA VAL A 256 -4.53 -8.55 -23.08
C VAL A 256 -3.02 -8.58 -23.03
N TRP A 257 -2.39 -8.20 -24.14
CA TRP A 257 -0.95 -7.96 -24.22
C TRP A 257 -0.64 -6.48 -24.02
N LYS A 258 0.39 -6.22 -23.21
CA LYS A 258 1.05 -4.93 -23.03
C LYS A 258 2.52 -5.07 -23.45
N THR A 259 3.12 -3.98 -23.89
CA THR A 259 4.53 -3.96 -24.30
C THR A 259 5.22 -2.71 -23.79
N THR A 260 6.44 -2.85 -23.30
CA THR A 260 7.27 -1.73 -22.84
C THR A 260 8.75 -1.99 -23.16
N THR A 261 9.56 -0.94 -23.17
CA THR A 261 11.02 -1.03 -23.19
C THR A 261 11.63 -0.67 -21.83
N ASN A 262 10.81 -0.30 -20.84
CA ASN A 262 11.25 0.02 -19.50
C ASN A 262 11.12 -1.23 -18.60
N PRO A 263 12.22 -1.77 -18.06
CA PRO A 263 12.16 -2.93 -17.18
C PRO A 263 11.39 -2.65 -15.87
N ASN A 264 11.41 -1.43 -15.33
CA ASN A 264 10.66 -1.07 -14.13
C ASN A 264 9.16 -1.02 -14.37
N GLU A 265 8.73 -0.64 -15.57
CA GLU A 265 7.31 -0.71 -15.95
C GLU A 265 6.83 -2.17 -16.04
N LEU A 266 7.68 -3.10 -16.50
CA LEU A 266 7.39 -4.53 -16.45
C LEU A 266 7.24 -5.00 -15.00
N ILE A 267 8.15 -4.62 -14.09
CA ILE A 267 8.04 -4.99 -12.67
C ILE A 267 6.73 -4.44 -12.08
N TYR A 268 6.39 -3.16 -12.36
CA TYR A 268 5.14 -2.57 -11.93
C TYR A 268 3.94 -3.42 -12.37
N TRP A 269 3.86 -3.83 -13.64
CA TRP A 269 2.75 -4.66 -14.11
C TRP A 269 2.69 -6.03 -13.44
N CYS A 270 3.84 -6.68 -13.24
CA CYS A 270 3.91 -7.95 -12.53
C CYS A 270 3.35 -7.84 -11.12
N ILE A 271 3.76 -6.81 -10.39
CA ILE A 271 3.37 -6.61 -9.00
C ILE A 271 1.94 -6.09 -8.88
N ASP A 272 1.49 -5.25 -9.80
CA ASP A 272 0.11 -4.76 -9.85
C ASP A 272 -0.89 -5.91 -10.03
N ASP A 273 -0.59 -6.93 -10.85
CA ASP A 273 -1.43 -8.13 -10.99
C ASP A 273 -1.49 -8.96 -9.69
N VAL A 274 -0.36 -9.11 -9.01
CA VAL A 274 -0.29 -9.82 -7.71
C VAL A 274 -1.07 -9.05 -6.65
N ALA A 275 -0.82 -7.75 -6.49
CA ALA A 275 -1.50 -6.89 -5.53
C ALA A 275 -3.02 -6.87 -5.78
N ARG A 276 -3.45 -6.81 -7.05
CA ARG A 276 -4.87 -6.85 -7.41
C ARG A 276 -5.55 -8.15 -7.00
N GLY A 277 -4.87 -9.29 -7.19
CA GLY A 277 -5.35 -10.60 -6.77
C GLY A 277 -5.40 -10.74 -5.25
N LEU A 278 -4.35 -10.28 -4.57
CA LEU A 278 -4.24 -10.29 -3.12
C LEU A 278 -5.32 -9.41 -2.46
N ALA A 279 -5.53 -8.21 -2.98
CA ALA A 279 -6.61 -7.31 -2.56
C ALA A 279 -8.00 -7.97 -2.65
N TRP A 280 -8.23 -8.77 -3.70
CA TRP A 280 -9.51 -9.47 -3.85
C TRP A 280 -9.68 -10.57 -2.79
N ARG A 281 -8.61 -11.32 -2.50
CA ARG A 281 -8.63 -12.33 -1.42
C ARG A 281 -8.86 -11.69 -0.05
N TRP A 282 -8.18 -10.58 0.22
CA TRP A 282 -8.35 -9.81 1.46
C TRP A 282 -9.78 -9.30 1.61
N THR A 283 -10.34 -8.75 0.52
CA THR A 283 -11.75 -8.35 0.44
C THR A 283 -12.68 -9.51 0.83
N GLN A 284 -12.44 -10.72 0.32
CA GLN A 284 -13.27 -11.89 0.61
C GLN A 284 -13.19 -12.35 2.07
N GLN A 285 -12.10 -12.06 2.78
CA GLN A 285 -11.90 -12.43 4.18
C GLN A 285 -12.49 -11.40 5.16
N ALA A 286 -12.57 -10.12 4.75
CA ALA A 286 -13.11 -9.05 5.59
C ALA A 286 -14.53 -9.40 6.10
N ALA A 287 -14.78 -9.22 7.40
CA ALA A 287 -16.08 -9.51 8.00
C ALA A 287 -17.21 -8.74 7.30
N THR A 288 -16.93 -7.49 6.92
CA THR A 288 -17.85 -6.59 6.21
C THR A 288 -18.28 -7.15 4.86
N TYR A 289 -17.43 -7.90 4.16
CA TYR A 289 -17.78 -8.49 2.85
C TYR A 289 -19.00 -9.40 2.91
N LYS A 290 -19.20 -10.11 4.02
CA LYS A 290 -20.31 -11.06 4.19
C LYS A 290 -21.70 -10.42 4.10
N THR A 291 -21.79 -9.10 4.29
CA THR A 291 -23.04 -8.34 4.27
C THR A 291 -23.14 -7.40 3.07
N MET A 292 -22.13 -7.36 2.19
CA MET A 292 -22.06 -6.43 1.06
C MET A 292 -22.44 -7.09 -0.29
N PRO A 293 -23.19 -6.38 -1.15
CA PRO A 293 -23.31 -6.77 -2.56
C PRO A 293 -21.94 -6.75 -3.27
N PRO A 294 -21.68 -7.64 -4.25
CA PRO A 294 -20.37 -7.72 -4.93
C PRO A 294 -19.88 -6.41 -5.54
N ALA A 295 -20.78 -5.61 -6.13
CA ALA A 295 -20.43 -4.33 -6.75
C ALA A 295 -20.07 -3.24 -5.73
N MET A 296 -20.57 -3.35 -4.50
CA MET A 296 -20.18 -2.48 -3.38
C MET A 296 -18.83 -2.91 -2.84
N ALA A 297 -18.64 -4.21 -2.57
CA ALA A 297 -17.36 -4.77 -2.15
C ALA A 297 -16.21 -4.46 -3.12
N GLN A 298 -16.47 -4.46 -4.43
CA GLN A 298 -15.46 -4.07 -5.42
C GLN A 298 -15.00 -2.61 -5.25
N ARG A 299 -15.93 -1.69 -4.99
CA ARG A 299 -15.63 -0.27 -4.87
C ARG A 299 -15.09 0.10 -3.49
N THR A 300 -15.71 -0.41 -2.44
CA THR A 300 -15.44 0.03 -1.06
C THR A 300 -14.46 -0.86 -0.31
N LEU A 301 -13.97 -1.96 -0.88
CA LEU A 301 -12.98 -2.83 -0.23
C LEU A 301 -11.85 -3.18 -1.20
N TRP A 302 -12.17 -3.82 -2.33
CA TRP A 302 -11.15 -4.33 -3.25
C TRP A 302 -10.27 -3.25 -3.86
N ALA A 303 -10.87 -2.19 -4.40
CA ALA A 303 -10.14 -1.10 -5.00
C ALA A 303 -9.22 -0.37 -3.99
N PRO A 304 -9.71 0.03 -2.79
CA PRO A 304 -8.86 0.56 -1.73
C PRO A 304 -7.72 -0.38 -1.33
N TYR A 305 -7.99 -1.66 -1.06
CA TYR A 305 -6.94 -2.62 -0.70
C TYR A 305 -5.88 -2.76 -1.80
N TRP A 306 -6.28 -2.73 -3.07
CA TRP A 306 -5.34 -2.79 -4.19
C TRP A 306 -4.45 -1.54 -4.22
N GLN A 307 -5.01 -0.34 -4.10
CA GLN A 307 -4.20 0.88 -4.05
C GLN A 307 -3.27 0.89 -2.83
N LEU A 308 -3.73 0.44 -1.66
CA LEU A 308 -2.96 0.39 -0.43
C LEU A 308 -1.74 -0.52 -0.53
N LEU A 309 -1.93 -1.74 -1.07
CA LEU A 309 -0.84 -2.68 -1.30
C LEU A 309 0.23 -2.09 -2.24
N MET A 310 -0.19 -1.34 -3.25
CA MET A 310 0.75 -0.69 -4.18
C MET A 310 1.44 0.53 -3.54
N ASN A 311 0.72 1.35 -2.77
CA ASN A 311 1.26 2.49 -2.02
C ASN A 311 2.33 2.05 -1.01
N ALA A 312 2.10 0.93 -0.31
CA ALA A 312 3.03 0.39 0.67
C ALA A 312 4.36 -0.07 0.04
N LEU A 313 4.36 -0.43 -1.25
CA LEU A 313 5.58 -0.77 -1.97
C LEU A 313 6.30 0.47 -2.51
N ASP A 314 5.54 1.38 -3.12
CA ASP A 314 6.01 2.64 -3.71
C ASP A 314 4.81 3.59 -3.86
N THR A 315 4.86 4.76 -3.23
CA THR A 315 3.76 5.74 -3.28
C THR A 315 3.44 6.20 -4.71
N LYS A 316 4.43 6.25 -5.61
CA LYS A 316 4.19 6.54 -7.04
C LYS A 316 3.42 5.40 -7.70
N TRP A 317 3.70 4.15 -7.33
CA TRP A 317 2.98 3.00 -7.87
C TRP A 317 1.54 2.99 -7.42
N GLY A 318 1.27 3.26 -6.14
CA GLY A 318 -0.11 3.39 -5.68
C GLY A 318 -0.83 4.60 -6.30
N ALA A 319 -0.15 5.72 -6.58
CA ALA A 319 -0.71 6.82 -7.36
C ALA A 319 -1.09 6.42 -8.81
N ILE A 320 -0.22 5.65 -9.48
CA ILE A 320 -0.52 5.09 -10.81
C ILE A 320 -1.71 4.14 -10.73
N THR A 321 -1.73 3.24 -9.75
CA THR A 321 -2.80 2.27 -9.55
C THR A 321 -4.13 2.95 -9.21
N GLY A 322 -4.15 3.97 -8.36
CA GLY A 322 -5.35 4.75 -8.06
C GLY A 322 -5.94 5.43 -9.31
N ARG A 323 -5.10 5.96 -10.21
CA ARG A 323 -5.56 6.46 -11.52
C ARG A 323 -6.16 5.36 -12.38
N ASN A 324 -5.57 4.16 -12.38
CA ASN A 324 -6.09 3.02 -13.13
C ASN A 324 -7.43 2.54 -12.58
N ILE A 325 -7.58 2.48 -11.26
CA ILE A 325 -8.83 2.15 -10.55
C ILE A 325 -9.95 3.12 -10.93
N ARG A 326 -9.69 4.43 -10.93
CA ARG A 326 -10.66 5.45 -11.40
C ARG A 326 -11.11 5.27 -12.84
N GLY A 327 -10.26 4.71 -13.70
CA GLY A 327 -10.65 4.36 -15.07
C GLY A 327 -11.43 3.04 -15.18
N LEU A 328 -11.40 2.21 -14.13
CA LEU A 328 -12.06 0.91 -14.07
C LEU A 328 -13.46 0.99 -13.49
N LEU A 329 -13.63 1.70 -12.37
CA LEU A 329 -14.90 1.94 -11.69
C LEU A 329 -15.75 3.00 -12.42
#